data_AF-A0A4T8IQZ6-F1
#
_entry.id   AF-A0A4T8IQZ6-F1
#
_cell.length_a   1.000
_cell.length_b   1.000
_cell.length_c   1.000
_cell.angle_alpha   90.00
_cell.angle_beta   90.00
_cell.angle_gamma   90.00
#
_symmetry.space_group_name_H-M   'P 1'
#
loop_
_entity.id
_entity.type
_entity.pdbx_description
1 polymer ?
#
loop_
_entity_poly.entity_id
_entity_poly.type
_entity_poly.pdbx_seq_one_letter_code
_entity_poly.pdbx_strand_id
1 'polypeptide(L)' 'MKGRNGRVEGTRELVIHPHFVLVYEVDSLWGKVYILRVSHTAQKWGDAANLLI' A
#
# COMPACT_ATOMS: atom_id res chain seq x y z
N MET A 1 -4.27 -15.48 3.68
CA MET A 1 -2.91 -14.92 3.59
C MET A 1 -2.98 -13.44 3.97
N LYS A 2 -2.09 -12.94 4.83
CA LYS A 2 -2.04 -11.52 5.23
C LYS A 2 -0.82 -10.87 4.59
N GLY A 3 -0.95 -9.63 4.10
CA GLY A 3 0.18 -8.87 3.55
C GLY A 3 1.26 -8.59 4.62
N ARG A 4 2.52 -8.44 4.19
CA ARG A 4 3.63 -8.08 5.08
C ARG A 4 3.43 -6.66 5.64
N ASN A 5 4.12 -6.32 6.72
CA ASN A 5 4.12 -4.95 7.21
C ASN A 5 4.70 -4.03 6.13
N GLY A 6 4.04 -2.90 5.90
CA GLY A 6 4.50 -1.89 4.98
C GLY A 6 5.65 -1.06 5.56
N ARG A 7 6.20 -0.18 4.73
CA ARG A 7 7.30 0.73 5.13
C ARG A 7 6.85 1.84 6.08
N VAL A 8 5.57 2.23 6.00
CA VAL A 8 4.94 3.19 6.91
C VAL A 8 4.18 2.41 7.97
N GLU A 9 4.33 2.80 9.24
CA GLU A 9 3.62 2.15 10.35
C GLU A 9 2.10 2.10 10.11
N GLY A 10 1.45 1.02 10.54
CA GLY A 10 0.02 0.79 10.31
C GLY A 10 -0.34 0.27 8.91
N THR A 11 0.54 0.42 7.93
CA THR A 11 0.30 -0.06 6.56
C THR A 11 0.75 -1.51 6.35
N ARG A 12 0.23 -2.11 5.28
CA ARG A 12 0.56 -3.46 4.81
C ARG A 12 0.79 -3.45 3.32
N GLU A 13 1.67 -4.33 2.87
CA GLU A 13 1.97 -4.56 1.47
C GLU A 13 1.57 -6.00 1.08
N LEU A 14 0.78 -6.14 0.02
CA LEU A 14 0.40 -7.43 -0.55
C LEU A 14 0.75 -7.48 -2.04
N VAL A 15 1.55 -8.45 -2.43
CA VAL A 15 1.78 -8.76 -3.85
C VAL A 15 0.53 -9.47 -4.37
N ILE A 16 -0.23 -8.77 -5.21
CA ILE A 16 -1.47 -9.30 -5.82
C ILE A 16 -1.22 -9.84 -7.24
N HIS A 17 -0.11 -9.42 -7.85
CA HIS A 17 0.39 -9.85 -9.14
C HIS A 17 1.91 -9.64 -9.14
N PRO A 18 2.73 -10.40 -9.89
CA PRO A 18 4.19 -10.16 -9.96
C PRO A 18 4.59 -8.71 -10.29
N HIS A 19 3.70 -7.98 -10.94
CA HIS A 19 3.90 -6.58 -11.31
C HIS A 19 3.18 -5.56 -10.43
N PHE A 20 2.38 -5.99 -9.45
CA PHE A 20 1.58 -5.08 -8.63
C PHE A 20 1.62 -5.41 -7.14
N VAL A 21 1.87 -4.36 -6.35
CA VAL A 21 1.80 -4.38 -4.89
C VAL A 21 0.68 -3.47 -4.43
N LEU A 22 -0.20 -4.00 -3.59
CA LEU A 22 -1.26 -3.26 -2.91
C LEU A 22 -0.73 -2.75 -1.57
N VAL A 23 -0.83 -1.45 -1.33
CA VAL A 23 -0.58 -0.82 -0.03
C VAL A 23 -1.92 -0.50 0.61
N TYR A 24 -2.16 -1.00 1.81
CA TYR A 24 -3.42 -0.85 2.50
C TYR A 24 -3.24 -0.76 4.01
N GLU A 25 -4.24 -0.25 4.71
CA GLU A 25 -4.34 -0.32 6.17
C GLU A 25 -5.62 -1.07 6.57
N VAL A 26 -5.62 -1.58 7.80
CA VAL A 26 -6.77 -2.28 8.37
C VAL A 26 -7.21 -1.54 9.61
N ASP A 27 -8.42 -1.02 9.57
CA ASP A 27 -9.10 -0.47 10.73
C ASP A 27 -9.72 -1.63 11.51
N SER A 28 -9.05 -2.00 12.60
CA SER A 28 -9.45 -3.12 13.45
C SER A 28 -10.70 -2.84 14.26
N LEU A 29 -11.09 -1.57 14.45
CA LEU A 29 -12.29 -1.22 15.20
C LEU A 29 -13.54 -1.46 14.37
N TRP A 30 -13.47 -1.15 13.07
CA TRP A 30 -14.61 -1.22 12.16
C TRP A 30 -14.53 -2.36 11.13
N GLY A 31 -13.46 -3.16 11.18
CA GLY A 31 -13.21 -4.26 10.24
C GLY A 31 -13.01 -3.79 8.79
N LYS A 32 -12.64 -2.52 8.59
CA LYS A 32 -12.50 -1.92 7.27
C LYS A 32 -11.08 -2.06 6.73
N VAL A 33 -10.98 -2.15 5.42
CA VAL A 33 -9.70 -2.16 4.70
C VAL A 33 -9.68 -0.96 3.77
N TYR A 34 -8.68 -0.09 3.95
CA TYR A 34 -8.50 1.08 3.09
C TYR A 34 -7.33 0.82 2.16
N ILE A 35 -7.59 0.89 0.85
CA ILE A 35 -6.54 0.78 -0.17
C ILE A 35 -5.94 2.16 -0.37
N LEU A 36 -4.65 2.29 -0.03
CA LEU A 36 -3.93 3.55 -0.08
C LEU A 36 -3.24 3.75 -1.43
N ARG A 37 -2.70 2.67 -2.01
CA ARG A 37 -2.00 2.72 -3.30
C ARG A 37 -1.94 1.36 -3.97
N VAL A 38 -1.94 1.37 -5.30
CA VAL A 38 -1.51 0.25 -6.14
C VAL A 38 -0.20 0.67 -6.82
N SER A 39 0.89 -0.04 -6.54
CA SER A 39 2.22 0.26 -7.07
C SER A 39 2.63 -0.79 -8.10
N HIS A 40 3.11 -0.35 -9.25
CA HIS A 40 3.77 -1.23 -10.20
C HIS A 40 5.20 -1.55 -9.73
N THR A 41 5.63 -2.81 -9.74
CA THR A 41 6.93 -3.20 -9.15
C THR A 41 8.14 -2.68 -9.91
N ALA A 42 8.00 -2.44 -11.22
CA ALA A 42 9.08 -1.98 -12.10
C ALA A 42 8.99 -0.51 -12.52
N GLN A 43 7.88 0.18 -12.21
CA GLN A 43 7.70 1.58 -12.62
C GLN A 43 7.72 2.48 -11.39
N LYS A 44 8.53 3.54 -11.46
CA LYS A 44 8.46 4.66 -10.52
C LYS A 44 7.62 5.75 -11.17
N TRP A 45 6.40 5.91 -10.70
CA TRP A 45 5.65 7.13 -10.97
C TRP A 45 6.20 8.21 -10.03
N GLY A 46 6.48 9.41 -10.56
CA GLY A 46 7.27 10.46 -9.91
C GLY A 46 6.89 10.75 -8.45
N ASP A 47 7.85 11.31 -7.69
CA ASP A 47 7.77 11.56 -6.24
C ASP A 47 6.59 12.48 -5.86
N ALA A 48 5.39 11.92 -5.81
CA ALA A 48 4.17 12.62 -5.39
C ALA A 48 4.20 13.02 -3.90
N ALA A 49 5.25 12.64 -3.16
CA ALA A 49 5.51 13.13 -1.80
C ALA A 49 5.80 14.64 -1.75
N ASN A 50 6.05 15.29 -2.90
CA ASN A 50 6.37 16.72 -2.98
C ASN A 50 5.25 17.62 -3.51
N LEU A 51 4.02 17.11 -3.71
CA LEU A 51 2.93 17.93 -4.28
C LEU A 51 1.76 18.19 -3.33
N LEU A 52 1.74 17.62 -2.14
CA LEU A 52 0.71 17.89 -1.12
C LEU A 52 1.29 17.71 0.30
N ILE A 53 2.21 18.59 0.70
CA ILE A 53 2.41 19.01 2.09
C ILE A 53 2.55 20.54 2.09
#